data_AF-A0AAV7DVD1-F1
#
_entry.id   AF-A0AAV7DVD1-F1
#
_cell.length_a   1.000
_cell.length_b   1.000
_cell.length_c   1.000
_cell.angle_alpha   90.00
_cell.angle_beta   90.00
_cell.angle_gamma   90.00
#
_symmetry.space_group_name_H-M   'P 1'
#
loop_
_entity.id
_entity.type
_entity.pdbx_description
1 polymer ?
#
loop_
_entity_poly.entity_id
_entity_poly.type
_entity_poly.pdbx_seq_one_letter_code
_entity_poly.pdbx_strand_id
1 'polypeptide(L)' 'MMLSGMHTVADIFCCCCGQIVGWKYEAAHDKSQKYKEGKFVLERGRIVDGIDSEFFLDNRPSGSDAED' A
#
# COMPACT_ATOMS: atom_id res chain seq x y z
N MET A 1 -10.76 9.95 -13.85
CA MET A 1 -10.00 10.22 -15.09
C MET A 1 -8.51 10.16 -14.75
N MET A 2 -7.73 9.24 -15.32
CA MET A 2 -6.28 9.25 -15.13
C MET A 2 -5.69 10.28 -16.09
N LEU A 3 -5.15 11.37 -15.57
CA LEU A 3 -4.44 12.35 -16.39
C LEU A 3 -3.04 11.81 -16.67
N SER A 4 -2.82 11.32 -17.89
CA SER A 4 -1.51 10.89 -18.38
C SER A 4 -0.64 12.10 -18.74
N GLY A 5 0.68 11.95 -18.57
CA GLY A 5 1.69 12.94 -18.92
C GLY A 5 3.08 12.37 -18.66
N MET A 6 4.14 13.04 -19.10
CA MET A 6 5.51 12.58 -18.88
C MET A 6 5.99 12.98 -17.47
N HIS A 7 6.50 12.00 -16.72
CA HIS A 7 6.98 12.19 -15.35
C HIS A 7 8.30 11.44 -15.14
N THR A 8 9.18 12.04 -14.35
CA THR A 8 10.29 11.33 -13.71
C THR A 8 9.79 10.76 -12.39
N VAL A 9 10.00 9.47 -12.17
CA VAL A 9 9.60 8.77 -10.95
C VAL A 9 10.79 8.08 -10.32
N ALA A 10 10.72 7.86 -9.01
CA ALA A 10 11.67 7.05 -8.25
C ALA A 10 10.94 5.87 -7.60
N ASP A 11 11.53 4.68 -7.71
CA ASP A 11 10.99 3.46 -7.08
C ASP A 11 11.03 3.56 -5.56
N ILE A 12 9.99 3.03 -4.92
CA ILE A 12 9.91 2.87 -3.48
C ILE A 12 10.07 1.39 -3.19
N PHE A 13 11.02 1.05 -2.32
CA PHE A 13 11.27 -0.32 -1.90
C PHE A 13 11.06 -0.48 -0.38
N CYS A 14 10.61 -1.67 0.03
CA CYS A 14 10.55 -2.03 1.44
C CYS A 14 11.96 -2.19 2.01
N CYS A 15 12.29 -1.50 3.10
CA CYS A 15 13.61 -1.61 3.73
C CYS A 15 13.91 -3.00 4.30
N CYS A 16 12.88 -3.82 4.59
CA CYS A 16 13.05 -5.15 5.17
C CYS A 16 13.35 -6.23 4.12
N CYS A 17 12.66 -6.20 2.98
CA CYS A 17 12.74 -7.26 1.96
C CYS A 17 13.25 -6.79 0.59
N GLY A 18 13.47 -5.49 0.40
CA GLY A 18 13.96 -4.90 -0.85
C GLY A 18 12.95 -4.92 -2.01
N GLN A 19 11.74 -5.45 -1.82
CA GLN A 19 10.73 -5.48 -2.87
C GLN A 19 10.24 -4.07 -3.20
N ILE A 20 10.05 -3.80 -4.49
CA ILE A 20 9.39 -2.57 -4.96
C ILE A 20 7.92 -2.63 -4.55
N VAL A 21 7.45 -1.57 -3.90
CA VAL A 21 6.07 -1.44 -3.40
C VAL A 21 5.31 -0.28 -4.05
N GLY A 22 5.98 0.51 -4.88
CA GLY A 22 5.39 1.67 -5.54
C GLY A 22 6.43 2.63 -6.09
N TRP A 23 6.01 3.87 -6.35
CA TRP A 23 6.86 4.94 -6.85
C TRP A 23 6.44 6.32 -6.32
N LYS A 24 7.39 7.26 -6.33
CA LYS A 24 7.17 8.68 -6.04
C LYS A 24 7.36 9.49 -7.31
N TYR A 25 6.55 10.52 -7.51
CA TYR A 25 6.78 11.50 -8.57
C TYR A 25 7.88 12.48 -8.15
N GLU A 26 9.02 12.44 -8.85
CA GLU A 26 10.13 13.38 -8.63
C GLU A 26 9.93 14.66 -9.44
N ALA A 27 9.54 14.54 -10.71
CA ALA A 27 9.26 15.67 -11.57
C ALA A 27 8.11 15.39 -12.55
N ALA A 28 7.27 16.39 -12.76
CA ALA A 28 6.28 16.45 -13.84
C ALA A 28 6.73 17.48 -14.88
N HIS A 29 6.70 17.10 -16.16
CA HIS A 29 7.11 18.02 -17.24
C HIS A 29 6.03 19.05 -17.57
N ASP A 30 4.77 18.73 -17.33
CA ASP A 30 3.64 19.63 -17.54
C ASP A 30 3.27 20.40 -16.28
N LYS A 31 3.13 21.73 -16.40
CA LYS A 31 2.74 22.61 -15.28
C LYS A 31 1.42 22.19 -14.63
N SER A 32 0.47 21.70 -15.43
CA SER A 32 -0.83 21.22 -14.94
C SER A 32 -0.73 19.95 -14.09
N GLN A 33 0.40 19.24 -14.12
CA GLN A 33 0.64 18.00 -13.39
C GLN A 33 1.59 18.17 -12.19
N LYS A 34 2.11 19.39 -11.95
CA LYS A 34 3.05 19.68 -10.84
C LYS A 34 2.50 19.31 -9.46
N TYR A 35 1.18 19.30 -9.28
CA TYR A 35 0.54 18.85 -8.04
C TYR A 35 0.83 17.39 -7.66
N LYS A 36 1.33 16.58 -8.62
CA LYS A 36 1.74 15.19 -8.37
C LYS A 36 3.15 15.09 -7.80
N GLU A 37 4.03 16.06 -8.04
CA GLU A 37 5.41 16.01 -7.52
C GLU A 37 5.41 15.86 -5.99
N GLY A 38 6.26 14.97 -5.49
CA GLY A 38 6.29 14.61 -4.08
C GLY A 38 5.21 13.62 -3.64
N LYS A 39 4.21 13.29 -4.48
CA LYS A 39 3.19 12.30 -4.13
C LYS A 39 3.66 10.87 -4.42
N PHE A 40 3.09 9.96 -3.65
CA PHE A 40 3.42 8.54 -3.65
C PHE A 40 2.26 7.74 -4.22
N VAL A 41 2.60 6.73 -5.00
CA VAL A 41 1.66 5.70 -5.48
C VAL A 41 2.19 4.37 -4.99
N LEU A 42 1.38 3.65 -4.23
CA LEU A 42 1.72 2.32 -3.73
C LEU A 42 0.84 1.28 -4.40
N GLU A 43 1.41 0.11 -4.66
CA GLU A 43 0.67 -1.03 -5.19
C GLU A 43 -0.17 -1.67 -4.09
N ARG A 44 -1.49 -1.71 -4.26
CA ARG A 44 -2.42 -2.28 -3.28
C ARG A 44 -2.08 -3.72 -2.89
N GLY A 45 -1.64 -4.54 -3.85
CA GLY A 45 -1.22 -5.93 -3.60
C GLY A 45 0.07 -6.08 -2.80
N ARG A 46 0.80 -4.99 -2.55
CA ARG A 46 2.06 -4.97 -1.80
C ARG A 46 1.93 -4.32 -0.41
N ILE A 47 0.75 -3.78 -0.08
CA ILE A 47 0.49 -3.06 1.16
C ILE A 47 -0.71 -3.69 1.88
N VAL A 48 -0.56 -3.93 3.18
CA VAL A 48 -1.67 -4.34 4.07
C VAL A 48 -2.24 -3.07 4.70
N ASP A 49 -3.56 -2.88 4.63
CA ASP A 49 -4.20 -1.80 5.39
C ASP A 49 -4.24 -2.22 6.85
N GLY A 50 -3.63 -1.41 7.73
CA GLY A 50 -3.55 -1.70 9.16
C GLY A 50 -4.88 -1.63 9.92
N ILE A 51 -6.03 -1.75 9.25
CA ILE A 51 -7.37 -1.59 9.85
C ILE A 51 -8.21 -2.89 9.77
N ASP A 52 -7.84 -3.86 8.91
CA ASP A 52 -8.66 -5.08 8.73
C ASP A 52 -8.05 -6.36 9.35
N SER A 53 -6.87 -6.28 9.96
CA SER A 53 -6.22 -7.45 10.59
C SER A 53 -6.60 -7.68 12.06
N GLU A 54 -7.40 -6.80 12.68
CA GLU A 54 -7.80 -6.92 14.09
C GLU A 54 -9.07 -7.77 14.35
N PHE A 55 -9.56 -8.54 13.37
CA PHE A 55 -10.79 -9.35 13.58
C PHE A 55 -10.67 -10.86 13.27
N PHE A 56 -9.46 -11.40 13.03
CA PHE A 56 -9.28 -12.86 12.90
C PHE A 56 -8.51 -13.52 14.05
N LEU A 57 -8.34 -12.80 15.16
CA LEU A 57 -8.08 -13.40 16.47
C LEU A 57 -9.44 -13.44 17.19
N ASP A 58 -9.80 -14.60 17.72
CA ASP A 58 -11.00 -14.87 18.54
C ASP A 58 -12.30 -15.27 17.85
N ASN A 59 -12.24 -16.28 16.97
CA ASN A 59 -13.40 -17.17 16.79
C ASN A 59 -13.04 -18.66 16.98
N ARG A 60 -12.15 -18.95 17.95
CA ARG A 60 -12.13 -20.27 18.61
C ARG A 60 -13.05 -20.19 19.82
N PRO A 61 -14.29 -20.71 19.77
CA PRO A 61 -14.90 -21.21 20.99
C PRO A 61 -14.06 -22.41 21.42
N SER A 62 -13.09 -22.16 22.30
CA SER A 62 -12.50 -23.19 23.14
C SER A 62 -13.56 -23.62 24.15
N GLY A 63 -14.50 -24.45 23.72
CA GLY A 63 -15.44 -25.16 24.58
C GLY A 63 -15.00 -26.62 24.64
N SER A 64 -14.18 -26.93 25.63
CA SER A 64 -13.77 -28.30 25.99
C SER A 64 -14.95 -29.10 26.55
N ASP A 65 -14.84 -30.42 26.43
CA ASP A 65 -15.75 -31.46 26.93
C ASP A 65 -16.29 -31.25 28.35
N ALA A 66 -17.56 -31.64 28.55
CA ALA A 66 -18.08 -32.13 29.84
C ALA A 66 -19.16 -33.20 29.59
N GLU A 67 -19.08 -34.27 30.36
CA GLU A 67 -19.80 -35.54 30.23
C GLU A 67 -21.22 -35.49 30.84
N ASP A 68 -22.18 -36.18 30.21
CA ASP A 68 -23.18 -37.10 30.81
C ASP A 68 -23.93 -37.86 29.68
#